data_AF-A0A9P6T4R9-F1
#
_entry.id   AF-A0A9P6T4R9-F1
#
_cell.length_a   1.000
_cell.length_b   1.000
_cell.length_c   1.000
_cell.angle_alpha   90.00
_cell.angle_beta   90.00
_cell.angle_gamma   90.00
#
_symmetry.space_group_name_H-M   'P 1'
#
loop_
_entity.id
_entity.type
_entity.pdbx_description
1 polymer ?
#
loop_
_entity_poly.entity_id
_entity_poly.type
_entity_poly.pdbx_seq_one_letter_code
_entity_poly.pdbx_strand_id
1 'polypeptide(L)'
;MTPILKWIQYLAPFKFALEAMTVNEVGSGLMIKDNFQGINIQTSASLIMDLIFGFKADAYWRDIFALFGFLGLFTALLITSVYIKLQQTH
;
A
#
# COMPACT_ATOMS: atom_id res chain seq x y z
N MET A 1 -14.95 -7.84 -5.16
CA MET A 1 -15.24 -7.15 -3.88
C MET A 1 -16.53 -6.34 -4.02
N THR A 2 -17.52 -6.53 -3.15
CA THR A 2 -18.78 -5.76 -3.16
C THR A 2 -18.49 -4.25 -2.97
N PRO A 3 -19.26 -3.34 -3.60
CA PRO A 3 -18.96 -1.90 -3.61
C PRO A 3 -18.83 -1.27 -2.21
N ILE A 4 -19.58 -1.82 -1.25
CA ILE A 4 -19.75 -1.26 0.09
C ILE A 4 -18.51 -1.46 0.98
N LEU A 5 -17.67 -2.48 0.72
CA LEU A 5 -16.47 -2.72 1.51
C LEU A 5 -15.20 -2.15 0.87
N LYS A 6 -15.30 -1.58 -0.34
CA LYS A 6 -14.14 -1.05 -1.06
C LYS A 6 -13.49 0.12 -0.33
N TRP A 7 -14.21 0.86 0.51
CA TRP A 7 -13.62 2.01 1.21
C TRP A 7 -12.71 1.58 2.38
N ILE A 8 -12.92 0.39 2.96
CA ILE A 8 -12.11 -0.15 4.08
C ILE A 8 -10.65 -0.33 3.65
N GLN A 9 -10.41 -0.61 2.38
CA GLN A 9 -9.05 -0.75 1.84
C GLN A 9 -8.21 0.53 2.01
N TYR A 10 -8.84 1.70 2.18
CA TYR A 10 -8.15 2.98 2.43
C TYR A 10 -7.83 3.21 3.90
N LEU A 11 -8.37 2.39 4.82
CA LEU A 11 -8.01 2.43 6.25
C LEU A 11 -6.79 1.57 6.56
N ALA A 12 -6.39 0.68 5.66
CA ALA A 12 -5.25 -0.22 5.87
C ALA A 12 -3.96 0.41 5.33
N PRO A 13 -3.01 0.87 6.18
CA PRO A 13 -1.74 1.42 5.72
C PRO A 13 -0.93 0.41 4.88
N PHE A 14 -1.15 -0.89 5.13
CA PHE A 14 -0.50 -1.98 4.40
C PHE A 14 -0.77 -1.95 2.88
N LYS A 15 -1.97 -1.53 2.45
CA LYS A 15 -2.28 -1.40 1.00
C LYS A 15 -1.35 -0.38 0.34
N PHE A 16 -1.20 0.79 0.95
CA PHE A 16 -0.37 1.87 0.41
C PHE A 16 1.13 1.48 0.42
N ALA A 17 1.59 0.76 1.44
CA ALA A 17 2.96 0.25 1.50
C ALA A 17 3.25 -0.77 0.39
N LEU A 18 2.35 -1.73 0.16
CA LEU A 18 2.51 -2.72 -0.90
C LEU A 18 2.47 -2.08 -2.30
N GLU A 19 1.56 -1.14 -2.52
CA GLU A 19 1.44 -0.42 -3.80
C GLU A 19 2.72 0.40 -4.06
N ALA A 20 3.21 1.16 -3.09
CA ALA A 20 4.44 1.94 -3.22
C ALA A 20 5.70 1.06 -3.45
N MET A 21 5.86 -0.03 -2.70
CA MET A 21 7.00 -0.94 -2.86
C MET A 21 6.94 -1.66 -4.20
N THR A 22 5.77 -2.17 -4.60
CA THR A 22 5.61 -2.87 -5.87
C THR A 22 5.88 -1.95 -7.06
N VAL A 23 5.36 -0.72 -7.05
CA VAL A 23 5.62 0.27 -8.11
C VAL A 23 7.11 0.63 -8.19
N ASN A 24 7.79 0.75 -7.04
CA ASN A 24 9.22 1.02 -6.99
C ASN A 24 10.07 -0.12 -7.61
N GLU A 25 9.76 -1.37 -7.26
CA GLU A 25 10.51 -2.54 -7.72
C GLU A 25 10.18 -2.95 -9.17
N VAL A 26 8.92 -2.79 -9.58
CA VAL A 26 8.46 -3.18 -10.92
C VAL A 26 8.75 -2.08 -11.94
N GLY A 27 8.71 -0.81 -11.53
CA GLY A 27 9.05 0.33 -12.37
C GLY A 27 10.49 0.32 -12.89
N SER A 28 11.39 -0.43 -12.25
CA SER A 28 12.78 -0.61 -12.67
C SER A 28 12.96 -1.61 -13.83
N GLY A 29 11.87 -2.09 -14.45
CA GLY A 29 11.92 -2.97 -15.62
C GLY A 29 12.01 -4.45 -15.28
N LEU A 30 11.46 -4.87 -14.13
CA LEU A 30 11.47 -6.27 -13.73
C LEU A 30 10.60 -7.13 -14.67
N MET A 31 11.25 -8.06 -15.37
CA MET A 31 10.61 -9.02 -16.27
C MET A 31 10.42 -10.33 -15.51
N ILE A 32 9.17 -10.76 -15.34
CA ILE A 32 8.89 -12.07 -14.74
C ILE A 32 8.98 -13.11 -15.86
N LYS A 33 9.93 -14.03 -15.71
CA LYS A 33 10.05 -15.23 -16.55
C LYS A 33 9.52 -16.40 -15.75
N ASP A 34 8.26 -16.77 -15.97
CA ASP A 34 7.64 -17.89 -15.26
C ASP A 34 6.79 -18.76 -16.21
N ASN A 35 6.61 -20.02 -15.83
CA ASN A 35 5.84 -21.02 -16.56
C ASN A 35 4.48 -21.21 -15.88
N PHE A 36 3.48 -20.45 -16.31
CA PHE A 36 2.10 -20.64 -15.85
C PHE A 36 1.40 -21.66 -16.76
N GLN A 37 0.96 -22.79 -16.19
CA GLN A 37 0.17 -23.83 -16.87
C GLN A 37 0.84 -24.44 -18.12
N GLY A 38 2.16 -24.55 -18.16
CA GLY A 38 2.90 -25.15 -19.29
C GLY A 38 3.22 -24.17 -20.41
N ILE A 39 2.82 -22.89 -20.30
CA ILE A 39 3.08 -21.84 -21.30
C ILE A 39 4.08 -20.85 -20.70
N ASN A 40 5.22 -20.68 -21.38
CA ASN A 40 6.22 -19.68 -21.01
C ASN A 40 5.71 -18.29 -21.36
N ILE A 41 5.30 -17.52 -20.35
CA ILE A 41 4.82 -16.16 -20.53
C ILE A 41 5.93 -15.22 -20.04
N GLN A 42 6.55 -14.49 -20.96
CA GLN A 42 7.44 -13.37 -20.64
C GLN A 42 6.57 -12.12 -20.58
N THR A 43 5.97 -11.84 -19.42
CA THR A 43 5.16 -10.63 -19.23
C THR A 43 5.86 -9.66 -18.29
N SER A 44 5.73 -8.37 -18.57
CA SER A 44 6.26 -7.33 -17.70
C SER A 44 5.55 -7.41 -16.34
N ALA A 45 6.30 -7.32 -15.23
CA ALA A 45 5.70 -7.32 -13.91
C ALA A 45 4.69 -6.16 -13.71
N SER A 46 4.80 -5.11 -14.52
CA SER A 46 3.87 -3.99 -14.59
C SER A 46 2.46 -4.40 -15.02
N LEU A 47 2.34 -5.43 -15.86
CA LEU A 47 1.06 -5.94 -16.35
C LEU A 47 0.34 -6.75 -15.26
N ILE A 48 1.07 -7.53 -14.46
CA ILE A 48 0.52 -8.27 -13.32
C ILE A 48 0.08 -7.33 -12.20
N MET A 49 0.88 -6.30 -11.92
CA MET A 49 0.60 -5.25 -10.94
C MET A 49 -0.75 -4.56 -11.21
N ASP A 50 -1.02 -4.24 -12.48
CA ASP A 50 -2.28 -3.60 -12.88
C ASP A 50 -3.45 -4.61 -12.91
N LEU A 51 -3.26 -5.80 -13.49
CA LEU A 51 -4.35 -6.75 -13.74
C LEU A 51 -4.82 -7.52 -12.49
N ILE A 52 -3.89 -7.90 -11.60
CA ILE A 52 -4.20 -8.71 -10.41
C ILE A 52 -4.40 -7.85 -9.17
N PHE A 53 -3.53 -6.85 -8.98
CA PHE A 53 -3.52 -6.03 -7.76
C PHE A 53 -4.19 -4.65 -7.94
N GLY A 54 -4.41 -4.20 -9.19
CA GLY A 54 -5.03 -2.90 -9.48
C GLY A 54 -4.16 -1.71 -9.08
N PHE A 55 -2.85 -1.92 -8.97
CA PHE A 55 -1.88 -0.91 -8.55
C PHE A 55 -1.48 -0.05 -9.75
N LYS A 56 -1.51 1.28 -9.57
CA LYS A 56 -1.21 2.22 -10.66
C LYS A 56 0.27 2.61 -10.63
N ALA A 57 0.92 2.64 -11.79
CA ALA A 57 2.34 3.02 -11.89
C ALA A 57 2.63 4.46 -11.41
N ASP A 58 1.66 5.38 -11.49
CA ASP A 58 1.80 6.77 -11.03
C ASP A 58 1.31 6.99 -9.57
N ALA A 59 1.07 5.90 -8.82
CA ALA A 59 0.57 5.99 -7.45
C ALA A 59 1.67 6.22 -6.39
N TYR A 60 2.94 6.04 -6.73
CA TYR A 60 4.05 5.98 -5.77
C TYR A 60 4.05 7.14 -4.76
N TRP A 61 4.06 8.38 -5.23
CA TRP A 61 4.11 9.56 -4.37
C TRP A 61 2.83 9.76 -3.56
N ARG A 62 1.66 9.47 -4.14
CA ARG A 62 0.38 9.52 -3.44
C ARG A 62 0.38 8.56 -2.25
N ASP A 63 0.89 7.35 -2.45
CA ASP A 63 0.89 6.32 -1.43
C ASP A 63 1.91 6.63 -0.32
N ILE A 64 3.05 7.24 -0.65
CA ILE A 64 4.01 7.76 0.34
C ILE A 64 3.36 8.83 1.23
N PHE A 65 2.68 9.83 0.64
CA PHE A 65 2.00 10.86 1.44
C PHE A 65 0.92 10.27 2.34
N ALA A 66 0.17 9.27 1.87
CA ALA A 66 -0.80 8.57 2.68
C ALA A 66 -0.13 7.86 3.88
N LEU A 67 1.01 7.20 3.67
CA LEU A 67 1.77 6.54 4.74
C LEU A 67 2.31 7.54 5.78
N PHE A 68 2.83 8.69 5.35
CA PHE A 68 3.22 9.76 6.28
C PHE A 68 2.03 10.33 7.05
N GLY A 69 0.85 10.42 6.42
CA GLY A 69 -0.40 10.78 7.09
C GLY A 69 -0.76 9.81 8.20
N PHE A 70 -0.70 8.49 7.94
CA PHE A 70 -0.92 7.46 8.96
C PHE A 70 0.11 7.52 10.10
N LEU A 71 1.38 7.75 9.77
CA LEU A 71 2.43 7.92 10.77
C LEU A 71 2.10 9.09 11.71
N GLY A 72 1.84 10.28 11.14
CA GLY A 72 1.48 11.47 11.91
C GLY A 72 0.23 11.26 12.77
N LEU A 73 -0.81 10.63 12.21
CA LEU A 73 -2.05 10.30 12.91
C LEU A 73 -1.78 9.40 14.13
N PHE A 74 -1.06 8.28 13.94
CA PHE A 74 -0.80 7.34 15.03
C PHE A 74 0.12 7.93 16.10
N THR A 75 1.13 8.72 15.71
CA THR A 75 1.98 9.45 16.64
C THR A 75 1.16 10.44 17.47
N ALA A 76 0.30 11.24 16.84
CA ALA A 76 -0.55 12.20 17.53
C ALA A 76 -1.54 11.52 18.48
N LEU A 77 -2.17 10.42 18.05
CA LEU A 77 -3.07 9.62 18.89
C LEU A 77 -2.35 9.04 20.10
N LEU A 78 -1.13 8.55 19.94
CA LEU A 78 -0.31 8.03 21.04
C LEU A 78 0.03 9.13 22.04
N ILE A 79 0.58 10.26 21.57
CA ILE A 79 0.95 11.39 22.43
C ILE A 79 -0.27 11.90 23.20
N THR A 80 -1.39 12.09 22.51
CA THR A 80 -2.64 12.56 23.12
C THR A 80 -3.15 11.58 24.18
N SER A 81 -3.10 10.28 23.87
CA SER A 81 -3.54 9.23 24.81
C SER A 81 -2.67 9.20 26.07
N VAL A 82 -1.35 9.32 25.92
CA VAL A 82 -0.41 9.41 27.04
C VAL A 82 -0.66 10.68 27.85
N TYR A 83 -0.85 11.82 27.19
CA TYR A 83 -1.13 13.09 27.85
C TYR A 83 -2.41 13.05 28.70
N ILE A 84 -3.51 12.52 28.15
CA ILE A 84 -4.77 12.34 28.89
C ILE A 84 -4.55 11.41 30.09
N LYS A 85 -3.79 10.32 29.92
CA LYS A 85 -3.48 9.39 31.02
C LYS A 85 -2.66 10.03 32.15
N LEU A 86 -1.70 10.89 31.80
CA LEU A 86 -0.91 11.63 32.79
C LEU A 86 -1.79 12.57 33.62
N GLN A 87 -2.73 13.28 33.00
CA GLN A 87 -3.67 14.16 33.72
C GLN A 87 -4.59 13.40 34.67
N GLN A 88 -4.99 12.18 34.34
CA GLN A 88 -5.87 11.35 35.19
C GLN A 88 -5.16 10.80 36.44
N THR A 89 -3.82 10.83 36.47
CA THR A 89 -3.01 10.23 37.55
C THR A 89 -2.64 11.26 38.64
N HIS A 90 -2.84 12.55 38.36
CA HIS A 90 -2.70 13.66 39.31
C HIS A 90 -4.03 14.00 39.98
#